data_AF-A0A4V1QSM3-F1
#
_entry.id   AF-A0A4V1QSM3-F1
#
_cell.length_a   1.000
_cell.length_b   1.000
_cell.length_c   1.000
_cell.angle_alpha   90.00
_cell.angle_beta   90.00
_cell.angle_gamma   90.00
#
_symmetry.space_group_name_H-M   'P 1'
#
loop_
_entity.id
_entity.type
_entity.pdbx_description
1 polymer ?
#
loop_
_entity_poly.entity_id
_entity_poly.type
_entity_poly.pdbx_seq_one_letter_code
_entity_poly.pdbx_strand_id
1 'polypeptide(L)'
;MSDTPFALFDLEGAATAVAVDERPRHPTSGHPCHSRIVADSSDRVAWLRARSRGITATDAAKLASFASVRSAAWEKRNGSSFGGSRYTDHGKEREPVIAEWARRTHGIEPSSLLFHAEFERRHLATPDGLRVAPGGVLELCEIKTTSRAWRGIPRGYLRQVWWQQYVLGAERTLVVWEQHDDFIPIRDEPEYRWVDRDDDQIAILVRLADELIAELGGRRT
;
A
#
# COMPACT_ATOMS: atom_id res chain seq x y z
N MET A 1 -9.48 68.73 11.09
CA MET A 1 -9.55 67.26 11.00
C MET A 1 -8.43 66.85 10.03
N SER A 2 -7.16 66.94 10.44
CA SER A 2 -6.37 65.89 11.11
C SER A 2 -6.21 64.64 10.24
N ASP A 3 -5.02 64.11 9.95
CA ASP A 3 -3.64 64.57 10.03
C ASP A 3 -2.82 63.50 9.26
N THR A 4 -2.00 63.93 8.32
CA THR A 4 -0.61 63.53 7.99
C THR A 4 -0.16 62.03 7.88
N PRO A 5 0.79 61.71 6.96
CA PRO A 5 1.13 60.37 6.48
C PRO A 5 2.48 59.81 7.03
N PHE A 6 2.88 58.63 6.53
CA PHE A 6 4.24 58.05 6.41
C PHE A 6 5.37 58.56 7.34
N ALA A 7 5.96 57.66 8.15
CA ALA A 7 7.41 57.33 8.13
C ALA A 7 7.81 56.26 9.17
N LEU A 8 8.50 55.23 8.66
CA LEU A 8 9.77 54.64 9.11
C LEU A 8 10.06 54.46 10.62
N PHE A 9 10.24 53.20 11.06
CA PHE A 9 11.22 52.83 12.09
C PHE A 9 11.83 51.43 11.83
N ASP A 10 13.14 51.38 12.03
CA ASP A 10 14.08 50.27 11.85
C ASP A 10 14.05 49.20 12.96
N LEU A 11 14.35 47.97 12.55
CA LEU A 11 15.20 46.91 13.15
C LEU A 11 15.40 46.83 14.69
N GLU A 12 14.94 45.72 15.28
CA GLU A 12 15.73 44.65 15.96
C GLU A 12 14.89 43.94 17.04
N GLY A 13 14.80 42.61 16.97
CA GLY A 13 14.13 41.84 18.02
C GLY A 13 13.97 40.36 17.74
N ALA A 14 15.02 39.60 18.09
CA ALA A 14 15.01 38.16 18.38
C ALA A 14 14.67 37.18 17.24
N ALA A 15 15.73 36.53 16.75
CA ALA A 15 15.66 35.24 16.08
C ALA A 15 14.83 34.26 16.92
N THR A 16 13.60 34.02 16.49
CA THR A 16 12.77 32.94 17.03
C THR A 16 12.92 31.77 16.07
N ALA A 17 13.54 30.70 16.55
CA ALA A 17 13.70 29.47 15.79
C ALA A 17 12.34 29.04 15.22
N VAL A 18 12.26 28.95 13.89
CA VAL A 18 11.13 28.34 13.20
C VAL A 18 11.10 26.89 13.64
N ALA A 19 10.15 26.55 14.52
CA ALA A 19 9.88 25.18 14.89
C ALA A 19 9.44 24.43 13.63
N VAL A 20 10.35 23.61 13.12
CA VAL A 20 10.06 22.62 12.10
C VAL A 20 9.28 21.49 12.76
N ASP A 21 8.28 20.98 12.04
CA ASP A 21 7.59 19.68 12.22
C ASP A 21 6.22 19.72 12.92
N GLU A 22 5.19 20.04 12.14
CA GLU A 22 3.86 19.45 12.31
C GLU A 22 3.55 18.53 11.13
N ARG A 23 4.22 17.37 11.09
CA ARG A 23 3.60 16.20 10.46
C ARG A 23 2.29 15.90 11.20
N PRO A 24 1.20 15.53 10.50
CA PRO A 24 -0.04 15.14 11.15
C PRO A 24 0.26 14.02 12.15
N ARG A 25 0.08 14.30 13.44
CA ARG A 25 0.21 13.30 14.50
C ARG A 25 -0.96 12.34 14.37
N HIS A 26 -0.72 11.18 13.76
CA HIS A 26 -1.66 10.06 13.85
C HIS A 26 -1.88 9.71 15.33
N PRO A 27 -3.15 9.52 15.76
CA PRO A 27 -3.47 9.34 17.16
C PRO A 27 -2.72 8.14 17.74
N THR A 28 -1.92 8.40 18.78
CA THR A 28 -1.12 7.44 19.55
C THR A 28 -2.00 6.60 20.48
N SER A 29 -2.92 5.86 19.88
CA SER A 29 -3.52 4.62 20.41
C SER A 29 -3.43 3.53 19.33
N GLY A 30 -2.37 3.60 18.52
CA GLY A 30 -2.23 2.87 17.26
C GLY A 30 -1.97 1.38 17.45
N HIS A 31 -2.60 0.58 16.60
CA HIS A 31 -2.29 -0.84 16.44
C HIS A 31 -0.77 -1.04 16.19
N PRO A 32 -0.14 -2.12 16.69
CA PRO A 32 1.32 -2.32 16.64
C PRO A 32 1.95 -2.14 15.25
N CYS A 33 1.22 -2.40 14.17
CA CYS A 33 1.70 -2.21 12.80
C CYS A 33 2.11 -0.76 12.47
N HIS A 34 1.57 0.26 13.16
CA HIS A 34 1.92 1.66 12.91
C HIS A 34 3.39 1.98 13.25
N SER A 35 4.01 1.21 14.14
CA SER A 35 5.45 1.34 14.42
C SER A 35 6.35 0.81 13.29
N ARG A 36 5.76 0.13 12.30
CA ARG A 36 6.45 -0.54 11.17
C ARG A 36 6.28 0.19 9.83
N ILE A 37 5.76 1.42 9.85
CA ILE A 37 5.66 2.29 8.66
C ILE A 37 7.08 2.68 8.22
N VAL A 38 7.37 2.56 6.93
CA VAL A 38 8.69 2.88 6.35
C VAL A 38 8.64 3.97 5.28
N ALA A 39 7.49 4.21 4.66
CA ALA A 39 7.27 5.25 3.66
C ALA A 39 5.78 5.51 3.45
N ASP A 40 5.47 6.59 2.74
CA ASP A 40 4.13 6.96 2.27
C ASP A 40 4.22 7.22 0.76
N SER A 41 3.26 6.72 -0.03
CA SER A 41 3.24 6.96 -1.48
C SER A 41 3.03 8.42 -1.89
N SER A 42 2.63 9.29 -0.95
CA SER A 42 2.63 10.75 -1.15
C SER A 42 4.04 11.30 -1.46
N ASP A 43 5.09 10.70 -0.88
CA ASP A 43 6.48 10.86 -1.33
C ASP A 43 6.87 9.70 -2.25
N ARG A 44 6.55 9.87 -3.54
CA ARG A 44 6.76 8.84 -4.55
C ARG A 44 8.22 8.37 -4.65
N VAL A 45 9.20 9.26 -4.46
CA VAL A 45 10.62 8.91 -4.60
C VAL A 45 11.07 8.08 -3.41
N ALA A 46 10.74 8.51 -2.18
CA ALA A 46 11.06 7.74 -0.98
C ALA A 46 10.33 6.39 -0.97
N TRP A 47 9.06 6.36 -1.38
CA TRP A 47 8.26 5.14 -1.47
C TRP A 47 8.83 4.14 -2.47
N LEU A 48 9.19 4.57 -3.68
CA LEU A 48 9.83 3.70 -4.68
C LEU A 48 11.18 3.17 -4.18
N ARG A 49 11.98 4.01 -3.52
CA ARG A 49 13.26 3.61 -2.92
C ARG A 49 13.08 2.60 -1.78
N ALA A 50 12.07 2.75 -0.95
CA ALA A 50 11.78 1.82 0.13
C ALA A 50 11.33 0.46 -0.43
N ARG A 51 10.42 0.48 -1.41
CA ARG A 51 9.91 -0.74 -2.07
C ARG A 51 10.98 -1.53 -2.82
N SER A 52 11.96 -0.86 -3.42
CA SER A 52 13.02 -1.55 -4.16
C SER A 52 13.94 -2.38 -3.26
N ARG A 53 13.94 -2.15 -1.94
CA ARG A 53 14.79 -2.82 -0.95
C ARG A 53 14.21 -4.13 -0.40
N GLY A 54 12.97 -4.48 -0.74
CA GLY A 54 12.27 -5.62 -0.16
C GLY A 54 11.21 -6.20 -1.06
N ILE A 55 10.65 -7.36 -0.71
CA ILE A 55 9.59 -8.06 -1.44
C ILE A 55 8.24 -7.42 -1.12
N THR A 56 7.55 -6.93 -2.14
CA THR A 56 6.24 -6.29 -2.00
C THR A 56 5.10 -7.28 -2.25
N ALA A 57 3.87 -6.92 -1.87
CA ALA A 57 2.68 -7.71 -2.19
C ALA A 57 2.52 -7.98 -3.70
N THR A 58 2.92 -7.02 -4.55
CA THR A 58 2.92 -7.19 -6.01
C THR A 58 3.97 -8.20 -6.50
N ASP A 59 5.10 -8.32 -5.80
CA ASP A 59 6.10 -9.37 -6.07
C ASP A 59 5.54 -10.73 -5.64
N ALA A 60 5.01 -10.81 -4.41
CA ALA A 60 4.42 -12.03 -3.85
C ALA A 60 3.25 -12.58 -4.69
N ALA A 61 2.47 -11.69 -5.32
CA ALA A 61 1.41 -12.06 -6.27
C ALA A 61 1.91 -12.96 -7.41
N LYS A 62 3.19 -12.86 -7.79
CA LYS A 62 3.83 -13.64 -8.86
C LYS A 62 4.44 -14.95 -8.37
N LEU A 63 4.64 -15.10 -7.05
CA LEU A 63 5.31 -16.26 -6.43
C LEU A 63 4.38 -17.47 -6.33
N ALA A 64 4.17 -18.14 -7.45
CA ALA A 64 3.35 -19.36 -7.53
C ALA A 64 4.18 -20.64 -7.35
N SER A 65 5.49 -20.58 -7.55
CA SER A 65 6.42 -21.72 -7.50
C SER A 65 7.88 -21.27 -7.41
N PHE A 66 8.80 -22.19 -7.14
CA PHE A 66 10.25 -21.92 -7.22
C PHE A 66 10.69 -21.45 -8.61
N ALA A 67 10.06 -21.93 -9.68
CA ALA A 67 10.36 -21.43 -11.03
C ALA A 67 10.01 -19.93 -11.17
N SER A 68 8.87 -19.51 -10.59
CA SER A 68 8.47 -18.10 -10.61
C SER A 68 9.40 -17.18 -9.79
N VAL A 69 10.11 -17.72 -8.79
CA VAL A 69 11.13 -16.97 -8.03
C VAL A 69 12.24 -16.47 -8.96
N ARG A 70 12.71 -17.31 -9.88
CA ARG A 70 13.76 -16.94 -10.84
C ARG A 70 13.31 -15.79 -11.76
N SER A 71 12.07 -15.85 -12.25
CA SER A 71 11.48 -14.79 -13.08
C SER A 71 11.32 -13.49 -12.29
N ALA A 72 10.81 -13.56 -11.06
CA ALA A 72 10.68 -12.40 -10.18
C ALA A 72 12.05 -11.77 -9.85
N ALA A 73 13.07 -12.58 -9.60
CA ALA A 73 14.43 -12.10 -9.36
C ALA A 73 15.00 -11.37 -10.59
N TRP A 74 14.76 -11.89 -11.79
CA TRP A 74 15.17 -11.26 -13.03
C TRP A 74 14.48 -9.90 -13.22
N GLU A 75 13.16 -9.83 -13.07
CA GLU A 75 12.41 -8.57 -13.18
C GLU A 75 12.89 -7.52 -12.17
N LYS A 76 13.18 -7.96 -10.93
CA LYS A 76 13.62 -7.06 -9.86
C LYS A 76 15.01 -6.50 -10.08
N ARG A 77 15.93 -7.29 -10.65
CA ARG A 77 17.30 -6.86 -11.00
C ARG A 77 17.34 -5.91 -12.18
N ASN A 78 16.54 -6.18 -13.21
CA ASN A 78 16.58 -5.44 -14.47
C ASN A 78 15.57 -4.27 -14.49
N GLY A 79 14.75 -4.14 -13.45
CA GLY A 79 13.63 -3.21 -13.39
C GLY A 79 12.43 -3.75 -14.17
N SER A 80 11.22 -3.51 -13.65
CA SER A 80 10.01 -3.76 -14.42
C SER A 80 9.83 -2.64 -15.44
N SER A 81 9.66 -2.98 -16.72
CA SER A 81 9.32 -2.05 -17.81
C SER A 81 7.88 -1.51 -17.72
N PHE A 82 7.31 -1.41 -16.52
CA PHE A 82 5.94 -0.96 -16.31
C PHE A 82 5.88 0.58 -16.33
N GLY A 83 5.91 1.15 -17.53
CA GLY A 83 5.50 2.52 -17.80
C GLY A 83 3.99 2.68 -17.63
N GLY A 84 3.53 3.91 -17.34
CA GLY A 84 2.10 4.20 -17.18
C GLY A 84 1.28 3.76 -18.40
N SER A 85 0.32 2.88 -18.18
CA SER A 85 -0.70 2.49 -19.15
C SER A 85 -2.04 3.15 -18.81
N ARG A 86 -2.94 3.28 -19.81
CA ARG A 86 -4.34 3.73 -19.59
C ARG A 86 -5.04 2.98 -18.46
N TYR A 87 -4.76 1.68 -18.31
CA TYR A 87 -5.30 0.85 -17.22
C TYR A 87 -4.80 1.29 -15.84
N THR A 88 -3.50 1.57 -15.71
CA THR A 88 -2.94 2.09 -14.45
C THR A 88 -3.44 3.49 -14.12
N ASP A 89 -3.64 4.35 -15.12
CA ASP A 89 -4.12 5.71 -14.87
C ASP A 89 -5.60 5.71 -14.49
N HIS A 90 -6.42 4.90 -15.16
CA HIS A 90 -7.80 4.66 -14.74
C HIS A 90 -7.89 4.07 -13.33
N GLY A 91 -7.02 3.10 -12.99
CA GLY A 91 -6.95 2.56 -11.62
C GLY A 91 -6.69 3.64 -10.58
N LYS A 92 -5.70 4.52 -10.79
CA LYS A 92 -5.39 5.63 -9.88
C LYS A 92 -6.53 6.64 -9.76
N GLU A 93 -7.26 6.89 -10.85
CA GLU A 93 -8.40 7.80 -10.84
C GLU A 93 -9.57 7.22 -10.03
N ARG A 94 -9.82 5.92 -10.16
CA ARG A 94 -10.94 5.23 -9.49
C ARG A 94 -10.65 4.85 -8.04
N GLU A 95 -9.39 4.59 -7.68
CA GLU A 95 -9.00 4.12 -6.34
C GLU A 95 -9.56 5.02 -5.21
N PRO A 96 -9.44 6.37 -5.23
CA PRO A 96 -10.02 7.20 -4.18
C PRO A 96 -11.56 7.10 -4.07
N VAL A 97 -12.25 6.89 -5.19
CA VAL A 97 -13.72 6.76 -5.21
C VAL A 97 -14.15 5.43 -4.59
N ILE A 98 -13.44 4.35 -4.91
CA ILE A 98 -13.70 3.03 -4.36
C ILE A 98 -13.29 2.98 -2.88
N ALA A 99 -12.20 3.65 -2.49
CA ALA A 99 -11.75 3.77 -1.11
C ALA A 99 -12.76 4.54 -0.25
N GLU A 100 -13.35 5.62 -0.79
CA GLU A 100 -14.45 6.33 -0.14
C GLU A 100 -15.66 5.41 0.09
N TRP A 101 -16.03 4.61 -0.92
CA TRP A 101 -17.10 3.63 -0.78
C TRP A 101 -16.78 2.60 0.31
N ALA A 102 -15.54 2.10 0.39
CA ALA A 102 -15.09 1.16 1.41
C ALA A 102 -15.11 1.79 2.82
N ARG A 103 -14.71 3.05 2.95
CA ARG A 103 -14.81 3.80 4.21
C ARG A 103 -16.25 3.96 4.65
N ARG A 104 -17.13 4.46 3.77
CA ARG A 104 -18.55 4.68 4.09
C ARG A 104 -19.29 3.40 4.44
N THR A 105 -19.00 2.30 3.73
CA THR A 105 -19.76 1.04 3.83
C THR A 105 -19.19 0.10 4.89
N HIS A 106 -17.88 0.08 5.08
CA HIS A 106 -17.19 -0.86 5.96
C HIS A 106 -16.35 -0.19 7.06
N GLY A 107 -16.23 1.14 7.08
CA GLY A 107 -15.42 1.88 8.06
C GLY A 107 -13.92 1.65 7.89
N ILE A 108 -13.47 1.24 6.70
CA ILE A 108 -12.05 1.02 6.42
C ILE A 108 -11.45 2.31 5.89
N GLU A 109 -10.50 2.88 6.61
CA GLU A 109 -9.86 4.14 6.20
C GLU A 109 -8.86 3.91 5.07
N PRO A 110 -8.81 4.77 4.05
CA PRO A 110 -7.81 4.67 2.98
C PRO A 110 -6.38 4.74 3.51
N SER A 111 -5.45 4.03 2.85
CA SER A 111 -4.04 4.05 3.23
C SER A 111 -3.11 4.16 2.02
N SER A 112 -2.09 4.98 2.17
CA SER A 112 -0.97 5.13 1.24
C SER A 112 0.36 4.61 1.83
N LEU A 113 0.29 4.03 3.03
CA LEU A 113 1.45 3.73 3.86
C LEU A 113 2.10 2.40 3.46
N LEU A 114 3.44 2.40 3.43
CA LEU A 114 4.24 1.21 3.24
C LEU A 114 4.70 0.68 4.60
N PHE A 115 4.41 -0.59 4.86
CA PHE A 115 4.77 -1.28 6.10
C PHE A 115 5.83 -2.35 5.82
N HIS A 116 6.67 -2.64 6.81
CA HIS A 116 7.49 -3.86 6.83
C HIS A 116 6.90 -4.92 7.76
N ALA A 117 7.15 -6.20 7.52
CA ALA A 117 6.65 -7.30 8.36
C ALA A 117 7.28 -7.29 9.76
N GLU A 118 6.61 -7.92 10.73
CA GLU A 118 7.09 -7.97 12.12
C GLU A 118 8.50 -8.56 12.25
N PHE A 119 8.77 -9.68 11.56
CA PHE A 119 10.02 -10.42 11.72
C PHE A 119 11.05 -10.18 10.61
N GLU A 120 10.62 -9.90 9.37
CA GLU A 120 11.52 -9.68 8.23
C GLU A 120 11.27 -8.30 7.61
N ARG A 121 12.18 -7.36 7.83
CA ARG A 121 12.04 -5.96 7.41
C ARG A 121 12.03 -5.77 5.89
N ARG A 122 12.50 -6.76 5.14
CA ARG A 122 12.44 -6.77 3.68
C ARG A 122 11.10 -7.28 3.15
N HIS A 123 10.19 -7.78 3.98
CA HIS A 123 8.84 -8.12 3.54
C HIS A 123 7.94 -6.89 3.70
N LEU A 124 7.41 -6.40 2.60
CA LEU A 124 6.78 -5.09 2.50
C LEU A 124 5.36 -5.18 1.95
N ALA A 125 4.48 -4.29 2.42
CA ALA A 125 3.12 -4.20 1.92
C ALA A 125 2.56 -2.78 2.02
N THR A 126 1.75 -2.42 1.04
CA THR A 126 0.88 -1.23 1.05
C THR A 126 -0.53 -1.75 0.84
N PRO A 127 -1.36 -1.88 1.89
CA PRO A 127 -2.79 -2.10 1.72
C PRO A 127 -3.47 -0.79 1.31
N ASP A 128 -4.57 -0.87 0.56
CA ASP A 128 -5.31 0.32 0.11
C ASP A 128 -6.19 0.91 1.22
N GLY A 129 -6.42 0.14 2.29
CA GLY A 129 -7.10 0.63 3.48
C GLY A 129 -6.88 -0.23 4.72
N LEU A 130 -7.15 0.36 5.89
CA LEU A 130 -6.91 -0.21 7.21
C LEU A 130 -8.08 0.08 8.14
N ARG A 131 -8.47 -0.91 8.95
CA ARG A 131 -9.41 -0.74 10.05
C ARG A 131 -8.96 -1.57 11.25
N VAL A 132 -8.94 -0.94 12.43
CA VAL A 132 -8.84 -1.68 13.69
C VAL A 132 -10.27 -1.90 14.19
N ALA A 133 -10.78 -3.11 14.02
CA ALA A 133 -12.10 -3.49 14.47
C ALA A 133 -12.16 -3.55 16.02
N PRO A 134 -13.36 -3.53 16.62
CA PRO A 134 -13.53 -3.76 18.05
C PRO A 134 -12.82 -5.05 18.49
N GLY A 135 -12.08 -4.98 19.60
CA GLY A 135 -11.23 -6.09 20.05
C GLY A 135 -9.79 -6.05 19.53
N GLY A 136 -9.43 -5.02 18.74
CA GLY A 136 -8.05 -4.81 18.28
C GLY A 136 -7.69 -5.59 17.02
N VAL A 137 -8.65 -6.26 16.39
CA VAL A 137 -8.44 -7.05 15.17
C VAL A 137 -8.18 -6.13 13.99
N LEU A 138 -7.07 -6.33 13.30
CA LEU A 138 -6.74 -5.58 12.09
C LEU A 138 -7.41 -6.20 10.86
N GLU A 139 -8.08 -5.36 10.08
CA GLU A 139 -8.66 -5.68 8.79
C GLU A 139 -8.11 -4.74 7.72
N LEU A 140 -7.96 -5.26 6.50
CA LEU A 140 -7.40 -4.52 5.38
C LEU A 140 -8.42 -4.32 4.27
N CYS A 141 -8.12 -3.42 3.33
CA CYS A 141 -8.79 -3.31 2.04
C CYS A 141 -7.76 -3.44 0.90
N GLU A 142 -8.18 -4.09 -0.19
CA GLU A 142 -7.45 -4.15 -1.46
C GLU A 142 -8.42 -3.83 -2.60
N ILE A 143 -8.09 -2.83 -3.41
CA ILE A 143 -8.92 -2.24 -4.45
C ILE A 143 -8.39 -2.64 -5.82
N LYS A 144 -9.30 -3.00 -6.73
CA LYS A 144 -8.98 -3.33 -8.12
C LYS A 144 -9.97 -2.68 -9.08
N THR A 145 -9.47 -2.23 -10.23
CA THR A 145 -10.31 -1.99 -11.40
C THR A 145 -10.06 -3.11 -12.41
N THR A 146 -11.09 -3.51 -13.15
CA THR A 146 -10.96 -4.62 -14.09
C THR A 146 -11.91 -4.48 -15.28
N SER A 147 -11.45 -4.89 -16.46
CA SER A 147 -12.32 -5.04 -17.64
C SER A 147 -13.07 -6.36 -17.68
N ARG A 148 -12.79 -7.28 -16.73
CA ARG A 148 -13.32 -8.64 -16.74
C ARG A 148 -14.21 -8.89 -15.54
N ALA A 149 -15.37 -9.50 -15.76
CA ALA A 149 -16.19 -10.03 -14.68
C ALA A 149 -15.44 -11.17 -13.96
N TRP A 150 -15.50 -11.17 -12.62
CA TRP A 150 -14.86 -12.21 -11.81
C TRP A 150 -15.91 -13.16 -11.24
N ARG A 151 -15.75 -14.46 -11.52
CA ARG A 151 -16.51 -15.52 -10.80
C ARG A 151 -15.95 -15.76 -9.39
N GLY A 152 -14.68 -15.42 -9.19
CA GLY A 152 -13.98 -15.43 -7.93
C GLY A 152 -12.67 -14.65 -8.07
N ILE A 153 -12.05 -14.32 -6.94
CA ILE A 153 -10.82 -13.52 -6.93
C ILE A 153 -9.69 -14.29 -7.60
N PRO A 154 -9.03 -13.73 -8.64
CA PRO A 154 -7.87 -14.34 -9.28
C PRO A 154 -6.79 -14.74 -8.28
N ARG A 155 -6.17 -15.91 -8.48
CA ARG A 155 -5.16 -16.47 -7.55
C ARG A 155 -3.97 -15.53 -7.28
N GLY A 156 -3.58 -14.71 -8.25
CA GLY A 156 -2.52 -13.70 -8.06
C GLY A 156 -2.90 -12.65 -7.03
N TYR A 157 -4.16 -12.20 -7.03
CA TYR A 157 -4.65 -11.23 -6.05
C TYR A 157 -4.88 -11.88 -4.69
N LEU A 158 -5.29 -13.16 -4.63
CA LEU A 158 -5.32 -13.88 -3.34
C LEU A 158 -3.92 -13.93 -2.70
N ARG A 159 -2.87 -14.22 -3.48
CA ARG A 159 -1.49 -14.16 -2.98
C ARG A 159 -1.08 -12.76 -2.51
N GLN A 160 -1.47 -11.71 -3.23
CA GLN A 160 -1.24 -10.33 -2.81
C GLN A 160 -1.90 -10.04 -1.45
N VAL A 161 -3.15 -10.46 -1.30
CA VAL A 161 -3.96 -10.28 -0.09
C VAL A 161 -3.38 -11.03 1.11
N TRP A 162 -3.10 -12.33 0.96
CA TRP A 162 -2.49 -13.13 2.02
C TRP A 162 -1.11 -12.59 2.41
N TRP A 163 -0.33 -12.07 1.45
CA TRP A 163 0.92 -11.38 1.74
C TRP A 163 0.72 -10.13 2.60
N GLN A 164 -0.25 -9.27 2.27
CA GLN A 164 -0.56 -8.08 3.07
C GLN A 164 -1.01 -8.46 4.49
N GLN A 165 -1.84 -9.49 4.63
CA GLN A 165 -2.28 -10.01 5.93
C GLN A 165 -1.11 -10.53 6.76
N TYR A 166 -0.18 -11.25 6.14
CA TYR A 166 1.07 -11.66 6.78
C TYR A 166 1.90 -10.45 7.23
N VAL A 167 2.17 -9.50 6.33
CA VAL A 167 3.02 -8.35 6.63
C VAL A 167 2.44 -7.55 7.78
N LEU A 168 1.13 -7.28 7.79
CA LEU A 168 0.53 -6.41 8.79
C LEU A 168 0.01 -7.14 10.05
N GLY A 169 -0.18 -8.46 9.99
CA GLY A 169 -0.82 -9.23 11.06
C GLY A 169 -2.34 -9.06 11.06
N ALA A 170 -2.96 -9.05 9.88
CA ALA A 170 -4.41 -8.91 9.74
C ALA A 170 -5.11 -10.28 9.62
N GLU A 171 -6.35 -10.33 10.10
CA GLU A 171 -7.18 -11.56 10.10
C GLU A 171 -7.96 -11.74 8.79
N ARG A 172 -8.26 -10.64 8.09
CA ARG A 172 -8.96 -10.65 6.81
C ARG A 172 -8.76 -9.37 6.02
N THR A 173 -9.05 -9.44 4.72
CA THR A 173 -9.00 -8.31 3.80
C THR A 173 -10.30 -8.23 3.00
N LEU A 174 -10.88 -7.03 2.91
CA LEU A 174 -11.96 -6.74 2.00
C LEU A 174 -11.36 -6.49 0.61
N VAL A 175 -11.57 -7.41 -0.32
CA VAL A 175 -11.21 -7.19 -1.73
C VAL A 175 -12.38 -6.52 -2.41
N VAL A 176 -12.19 -5.30 -2.88
CA VAL A 176 -13.19 -4.51 -3.60
C VAL A 176 -12.75 -4.38 -5.05
N TRP A 177 -13.63 -4.64 -6.01
CA TRP A 177 -13.32 -4.43 -7.42
C TRP A 177 -14.44 -3.74 -8.17
N GLU A 178 -14.05 -2.85 -9.06
CA GLU A 178 -14.93 -2.18 -9.99
C GLU A 178 -14.71 -2.72 -11.40
N GLN A 179 -15.76 -3.26 -11.99
CA GLN A 179 -15.75 -3.66 -13.38
C GLN A 179 -16.04 -2.43 -14.27
N HIS A 180 -15.29 -2.29 -15.36
CA HIS A 180 -15.49 -1.24 -16.34
C HIS A 180 -15.55 -1.79 -17.78
N ASP A 181 -16.20 -1.05 -18.67
CA ASP A 181 -16.13 -1.22 -20.13
C ASP A 181 -15.59 0.08 -20.73
N ASP A 182 -14.53 -0.02 -21.54
CA ASP A 182 -13.71 1.12 -22.02
C ASP A 182 -13.46 2.21 -20.95
N PHE A 183 -13.03 1.78 -19.75
CA PHE A 183 -12.72 2.65 -18.61
C PHE A 183 -13.93 3.40 -18.02
N ILE A 184 -15.15 2.96 -18.32
CA ILE A 184 -16.39 3.46 -17.72
C ILE A 184 -16.94 2.36 -16.80
N PRO A 185 -17.16 2.63 -15.49
CA PRO A 185 -17.77 1.66 -14.58
C PRO A 185 -19.12 1.18 -15.10
N ILE A 186 -19.34 -0.15 -15.08
CA ILE A 186 -20.59 -0.74 -15.60
C ILE A 186 -21.69 -0.89 -14.54
N ARG A 187 -21.37 -0.59 -13.28
CA ARG A 187 -22.28 -0.62 -12.13
C ARG A 187 -22.07 0.64 -11.29
N ASP A 188 -23.12 1.04 -10.58
CA ASP A 188 -23.08 2.23 -9.70
C ASP A 188 -22.21 2.01 -8.46
N GLU A 189 -22.12 0.76 -7.98
CA GLU A 189 -21.31 0.36 -6.84
C GLU A 189 -20.34 -0.77 -7.21
N PRO A 190 -19.15 -0.82 -6.59
CA PRO A 190 -18.20 -1.90 -6.80
C PRO A 190 -18.70 -3.21 -6.19
N GLU A 191 -18.15 -4.32 -6.68
CA GLU A 191 -18.33 -5.63 -6.06
C GLU A 191 -17.27 -5.85 -4.99
N TYR A 192 -17.55 -6.71 -4.01
CA TYR A 192 -16.59 -7.00 -2.95
C TYR A 192 -16.69 -8.42 -2.40
N ARG A 193 -15.63 -8.87 -1.75
CA ARG A 193 -15.60 -10.13 -1.00
C ARG A 193 -14.55 -10.07 0.11
N TRP A 194 -14.89 -10.59 1.28
CA TRP A 194 -13.93 -10.84 2.34
C TRP A 194 -13.06 -12.06 2.02
N VAL A 195 -11.76 -11.92 2.23
CA VAL A 195 -10.79 -13.01 2.16
C VAL A 195 -10.20 -13.18 3.55
N ASP A 196 -10.51 -14.31 4.16
CA ASP A 196 -9.95 -14.67 5.46
C ASP A 196 -8.49 -15.12 5.33
N ARG A 197 -7.77 -14.98 6.44
CA ARG A 197 -6.39 -15.42 6.57
C ARG A 197 -6.25 -16.91 6.32
N ASP A 198 -5.25 -17.28 5.53
CA ASP A 198 -4.86 -18.66 5.24
C ASP A 198 -3.37 -18.82 5.55
N ASP A 199 -3.06 -19.32 6.74
CA ASP A 199 -1.68 -19.44 7.21
C ASP A 199 -0.86 -20.45 6.40
N ASP A 200 -1.49 -21.46 5.80
CA ASP A 200 -0.81 -22.43 4.94
C ASP A 200 -0.35 -21.77 3.63
N GLN A 201 -1.22 -20.96 3.00
CA GLN A 201 -0.84 -20.18 1.82
C GLN A 201 0.20 -19.11 2.15
N ILE A 202 0.08 -18.47 3.31
CA ILE A 202 1.06 -17.50 3.80
C ILE A 202 2.43 -18.15 3.99
N ALA A 203 2.51 -19.33 4.62
CA ALA A 203 3.76 -20.03 4.84
C ALA A 203 4.47 -20.36 3.52
N ILE A 204 3.72 -20.77 2.49
CA ILE A 204 4.26 -20.99 1.14
C ILE A 204 4.82 -19.70 0.56
N LEU A 205 4.09 -18.59 0.65
CA LEU A 205 4.51 -17.29 0.13
C LEU A 205 5.78 -16.76 0.81
N VAL A 206 5.84 -16.85 2.15
CA VAL A 206 7.01 -16.45 2.94
C VAL A 206 8.23 -17.24 2.50
N ARG A 207 8.11 -18.57 2.39
CA ARG A 207 9.20 -19.42 1.90
C ARG A 207 9.68 -19.01 0.52
N LEU A 208 8.77 -18.77 -0.43
CA LEU A 208 9.16 -18.35 -1.78
C LEU A 208 9.77 -16.94 -1.81
N ALA A 209 9.35 -16.05 -0.92
CA ALA A 209 9.92 -14.71 -0.79
C ALA A 209 11.32 -14.74 -0.17
N ASP A 210 11.57 -15.60 0.81
CA ASP A 210 12.90 -15.82 1.39
C ASP A 210 13.88 -16.35 0.34
N GLU A 211 13.42 -17.29 -0.50
CA GLU A 211 14.20 -17.79 -1.64
C GLU A 211 14.47 -16.69 -2.68
N LEU A 212 13.51 -15.79 -2.91
CA LEU A 212 13.71 -14.62 -3.77
C LEU A 212 14.75 -13.68 -3.17
N ILE A 213 14.71 -13.43 -1.86
CA ILE A 213 15.72 -12.63 -1.17
C ILE A 213 17.11 -13.27 -1.29
N ALA A 214 17.21 -14.59 -1.05
CA ALA A 214 18.45 -15.33 -1.16
C ALA A 214 19.01 -15.27 -2.59
N GLU A 215 18.15 -15.48 -3.60
CA GLU A 215 18.52 -15.35 -5.00
C GLU A 215 19.02 -13.93 -5.31
N LEU A 216 18.35 -12.88 -4.82
CA LEU A 216 18.77 -11.49 -5.05
C LEU A 216 20.10 -11.15 -4.38
N GLY A 217 20.34 -11.66 -3.16
CA GLY A 217 21.62 -11.50 -2.45
C GLY A 217 22.75 -12.35 -3.05
N GLY A 218 22.42 -13.44 -3.74
CA GLY A 218 23.34 -14.35 -4.40
C GLY A 218 23.72 -13.91 -5.82
N ARG A 219 24.77 -13.07 -5.92
CA ARG A 219 25.85 -13.10 -6.94
C ARG A 219 26.75 -11.87 -6.72
N ARG A 220 27.67 -12.00 -5.76
CA ARG A 220 29.00 -11.38 -5.85
C ARG A 220 29.96 -12.53 -6.20
N THR A 221 30.03 -12.86 -7.49
CA THR A 221 31.19 -13.55 -8.05
C THR A 221 32.06 -12.49 -8.69
#